data_AF-A0A2E5DT64-F1
#
_entry.id   AF-A0A2E5DT64-F1
#
_cell.length_a   1.000
_cell.length_b   1.000
_cell.length_c   1.000
_cell.angle_alpha   90.00
_cell.angle_beta   90.00
_cell.angle_gamma   90.00
#
_symmetry.space_group_name_H-M   'P 1'
#
loop_
_entity.id
_entity.type
_entity.pdbx_description
1 polymer ?
#
loop_
_entity_poly.entity_id
_entity_poly.type
_entity_poly.pdbx_seq_one_letter_code
_entity_poly.pdbx_strand_id
1 'polypeptide(L)'
;MFNAEDKRVGSSDKTRQYDLPLHQDEGTGFLIVLVGLMAFLSTIVLSFSFTLNTVMDGWSEGLENKITLEIPAKIDEDTLRSSSELKKIQASIIEKMSQSDIIKTITPVEEKKLQTLVQSWLGQSTFIDDLPMPSLISMELHESSPEALNAISTSLRAIDKHTLIDTHETWLDDLLKLTRSMQSGILAIVLVIALTTVAAIAGAMKSQIEIHRNDVELLHLMGARDQYITNQFVRHASILSLTGAFAGLVSALCIMALIGFVFKDQDYGFLPKAAIHWDDISVLCLLPLIICGISAGSARYTVMQVLQRMP
;
A
#
# COMPACT_ATOMS: atom_id res chain seq x y z
N MET A 1 -46.08 54.41 -24.70
CA MET A 1 -45.94 53.91 -23.33
C MET A 1 -46.22 52.41 -23.38
N PHE A 2 -45.20 51.62 -23.75
CA PHE A 2 -45.29 50.16 -23.85
C PHE A 2 -44.29 49.59 -22.85
N ASN A 3 -44.80 48.85 -21.87
CA ASN A 3 -44.05 48.36 -20.73
C ASN A 3 -43.15 47.19 -21.16
N ALA A 4 -41.86 47.29 -20.86
CA ALA A 4 -40.82 46.36 -21.30
C ALA A 4 -40.59 45.23 -20.28
N GLU A 5 -41.65 44.71 -19.65
CA GLU A 5 -41.55 43.69 -18.60
C GLU A 5 -42.13 42.32 -18.98
N ASP A 6 -42.73 42.15 -20.16
CA ASP A 6 -43.40 40.89 -20.53
C ASP A 6 -42.65 40.09 -21.60
N LYS A 7 -41.34 39.91 -21.42
CA LYS A 7 -40.53 39.11 -22.35
C LYS A 7 -39.45 38.27 -21.69
N ARG A 8 -39.76 37.68 -20.54
CA ARG A 8 -38.94 36.64 -19.91
C ARG A 8 -39.78 35.46 -19.44
N VAL A 9 -40.63 34.94 -20.32
CA VAL A 9 -41.17 33.58 -20.18
C VAL A 9 -40.43 32.71 -21.19
N GLY A 10 -39.63 31.76 -20.70
CA GLY A 10 -38.90 30.81 -21.54
C GLY A 10 -37.38 30.85 -21.42
N SER A 11 -36.83 31.09 -20.22
CA SER A 11 -35.49 30.57 -19.91
C SER A 11 -35.64 29.10 -19.56
N SER A 12 -35.43 28.21 -20.54
CA SER A 12 -35.22 26.80 -20.28
C SER A 12 -33.94 26.68 -19.45
N ASP A 13 -34.09 26.63 -18.13
CA ASP A 13 -33.02 26.20 -17.26
C ASP A 13 -32.74 24.75 -17.63
N LYS A 14 -31.56 24.51 -18.19
CA LYS A 14 -31.12 23.22 -18.73
C LYS A 14 -30.65 22.30 -17.60
N THR A 15 -31.25 22.42 -16.42
CA THR A 15 -31.07 21.49 -15.34
C THR A 15 -31.91 20.27 -15.68
N ARG A 16 -31.24 19.12 -15.86
CA ARG A 16 -31.85 17.82 -16.14
C ARG A 16 -32.82 17.49 -15.01
N GLN A 17 -34.08 17.88 -15.19
CA GLN A 17 -35.16 17.67 -14.25
C GLN A 17 -35.40 16.16 -14.18
N TYR A 18 -35.12 15.57 -13.02
CA TYR A 18 -35.56 14.22 -12.72
C TYR A 18 -37.09 14.30 -12.56
N ASP A 19 -37.82 13.46 -13.31
CA ASP A 19 -39.29 13.46 -13.26
C ASP A 19 -39.83 12.99 -11.89
N LEU A 20 -39.00 12.32 -11.09
CA LEU A 20 -39.24 12.08 -9.66
C LEU A 20 -38.49 13.13 -8.81
N PRO A 21 -39.08 13.67 -7.74
CA PRO A 21 -38.47 14.65 -6.83
C PRO A 21 -37.37 14.08 -5.93
N LEU A 22 -36.45 13.25 -6.46
CA LEU A 22 -35.36 12.59 -5.73
C LEU A 22 -34.30 13.56 -5.18
N HIS A 23 -34.29 14.82 -5.64
CA HIS A 23 -33.31 15.83 -5.22
C HIS A 23 -33.67 16.53 -3.91
N GLN A 24 -34.94 16.55 -3.50
CA GLN A 24 -35.43 17.44 -2.45
C GLN A 24 -35.42 16.85 -1.03
N ASP A 25 -34.87 15.65 -0.83
CA ASP A 25 -35.11 14.89 0.40
C ASP A 25 -33.86 14.62 1.24
N GLU A 26 -34.04 14.52 2.57
CA GLU A 26 -32.98 14.31 3.57
C GLU A 26 -32.13 13.04 3.31
N GLY A 27 -32.69 12.07 2.58
CA GLY A 27 -32.02 10.81 2.23
C GLY A 27 -30.87 10.92 1.22
N THR A 28 -30.85 11.96 0.39
CA THR A 28 -29.80 12.17 -0.64
C THR A 28 -28.46 12.54 0.01
N GLY A 29 -28.49 13.43 1.01
CA GLY A 29 -27.31 13.82 1.78
C GLY A 29 -26.70 12.65 2.54
N PHE A 30 -27.54 11.82 3.17
CA PHE A 30 -27.09 10.62 3.88
C PHE A 30 -26.34 9.65 2.96
N LEU A 31 -26.86 9.39 1.75
CA LEU A 31 -26.23 8.47 0.80
C LEU A 31 -24.88 9.00 0.31
N ILE A 32 -24.77 10.30 0.04
CA ILE A 32 -23.50 10.95 -0.34
C ILE A 32 -22.47 10.82 0.79
N VAL A 33 -22.85 11.12 2.03
CA VAL A 33 -21.96 11.02 3.20
C VAL A 33 -21.53 9.57 3.42
N LEU A 34 -22.46 8.62 3.33
CA LEU A 34 -22.17 7.20 3.51
C LEU A 34 -21.20 6.67 2.45
N VAL A 35 -21.44 6.96 1.17
CA VAL A 35 -20.54 6.54 0.09
C VAL A 35 -19.20 7.27 0.19
N GLY A 36 -19.20 8.54 0.57
CA GLY A 36 -17.97 9.29 0.82
C GLY A 36 -17.14 8.72 1.95
N LEU A 37 -17.76 8.29 3.04
CA LEU A 37 -17.08 7.61 4.14
C LEU A 37 -16.49 6.26 3.69
N MET A 38 -17.23 5.46 2.93
CA MET A 38 -16.73 4.16 2.43
C MET A 38 -15.57 4.35 1.44
N ALA A 39 -15.66 5.35 0.54
CA ALA A 39 -14.58 5.69 -0.37
C ALA A 39 -13.34 6.23 0.35
N PHE A 40 -13.54 7.03 1.40
CA PHE A 40 -12.47 7.51 2.26
C PHE A 40 -11.73 6.36 2.95
N LEU A 41 -12.47 5.45 3.60
CA LEU A 41 -11.89 4.27 4.26
C LEU A 41 -11.17 3.37 3.24
N SER A 42 -11.78 3.12 2.09
CA SER A 42 -11.17 2.31 1.04
C SER A 42 -9.88 2.94 0.52
N THR A 43 -9.85 4.27 0.34
CA THR A 43 -8.65 5.01 -0.08
C THR A 43 -7.52 4.88 0.94
N ILE A 44 -7.81 5.02 2.24
CA ILE A 44 -6.81 4.88 3.29
C ILE A 44 -6.23 3.46 3.31
N VAL A 45 -7.08 2.44 3.24
CA VAL A 45 -6.64 1.04 3.25
C VAL A 45 -5.76 0.73 2.02
N LEU A 46 -6.15 1.23 0.84
CA LEU A 46 -5.36 1.05 -0.37
C LEU A 46 -4.01 1.76 -0.29
N SER A 47 -4.00 2.99 0.21
CA SER A 47 -2.79 3.78 0.40
C SER A 47 -1.83 3.14 1.41
N PHE A 48 -2.39 2.56 2.48
CA PHE A 48 -1.63 1.77 3.44
C PHE A 48 -1.00 0.54 2.76
N SER A 49 -1.75 -0.14 1.89
CA SER A 49 -1.22 -1.27 1.09
C SER A 49 -0.04 -0.86 0.22
N PHE A 50 -0.12 0.29 -0.47
CA PHE A 50 0.96 0.77 -1.32
C PHE A 50 2.20 1.14 -0.50
N THR A 51 1.99 1.84 0.62
CA THR A 51 3.08 2.19 1.54
C THR A 51 3.78 0.95 2.07
N LEU A 52 3.00 -0.09 2.43
CA LEU A 52 3.54 -1.35 2.90
C LEU A 52 4.40 -2.01 1.82
N ASN A 53 3.95 -2.05 0.57
CA ASN A 53 4.74 -2.59 -0.54
C ASN A 53 6.05 -1.80 -0.76
N THR A 54 6.01 -0.46 -0.77
CA THR A 54 7.23 0.36 -0.94
C THR A 54 8.24 0.14 0.18
N VAL A 55 7.77 -0.05 1.42
CA VAL A 55 8.65 -0.38 2.55
C VAL A 55 9.30 -1.75 2.35
N MET A 56 8.55 -2.71 1.81
CA MET A 56 9.04 -4.07 1.58
C MET A 56 10.06 -4.13 0.45
N ASP A 57 9.79 -3.47 -0.66
CA ASP A 57 10.71 -3.40 -1.79
C ASP A 57 12.03 -2.74 -1.36
N GLY A 58 11.95 -1.66 -0.57
CA GLY A 58 13.14 -1.01 -0.02
C GLY A 58 13.95 -1.88 0.95
N TRP A 59 13.31 -2.78 1.70
CA TRP A 59 14.00 -3.73 2.58
C TRP A 59 14.58 -4.93 1.82
N SER A 60 13.84 -5.46 0.85
CA SER A 60 14.28 -6.53 -0.05
C SER A 60 15.51 -6.07 -0.85
N GLU A 61 15.46 -4.93 -1.54
CA GLU A 61 16.60 -4.39 -2.28
C GLU A 61 17.79 -4.05 -1.37
N GLY A 62 17.53 -3.58 -0.15
CA GLY A 62 18.56 -3.19 0.80
C GLY A 62 19.35 -4.37 1.41
N LEU A 63 18.74 -5.56 1.45
CA LEU A 63 19.29 -6.76 2.10
C LEU A 63 19.63 -7.90 1.12
N GLU A 64 18.88 -8.08 0.03
CA GLU A 64 19.03 -9.22 -0.89
C GLU A 64 20.43 -9.30 -1.51
N ASN A 65 21.08 -8.16 -1.77
CA ASN A 65 22.39 -8.13 -2.41
C ASN A 65 23.56 -7.90 -1.43
N LYS A 66 23.34 -7.92 -0.11
CA LYS A 66 24.41 -7.72 0.88
C LYS A 66 24.76 -9.02 1.58
N ILE A 67 26.01 -9.43 1.43
CA ILE A 67 26.58 -10.57 2.13
C ILE A 67 27.60 -10.06 3.14
N THR A 68 27.54 -10.61 4.35
CA THR A 68 28.59 -10.40 5.34
C THR A 68 29.43 -11.66 5.43
N LEU A 69 30.73 -11.51 5.16
CA LEU A 69 31.70 -12.55 5.48
C LEU A 69 32.22 -12.30 6.89
N GLU A 70 32.12 -13.34 7.71
CA GLU A 70 32.73 -13.36 9.03
C GLU A 70 33.98 -14.23 9.00
N ILE A 71 35.12 -13.62 9.31
CA ILE A 71 36.37 -14.33 9.54
C ILE A 71 36.52 -14.48 11.06
N PRO A 72 36.29 -15.68 11.62
CA PRO A 72 36.34 -15.87 13.06
C PRO A 72 37.77 -15.70 13.57
N ALA A 73 37.91 -14.97 14.69
CA ALA A 73 39.17 -14.79 15.40
C ALA A 73 39.62 -16.05 16.16
N LYS A 74 38.69 -16.98 16.40
CA LYS A 74 38.92 -18.25 17.10
C LYS A 74 38.64 -19.42 16.16
N ILE A 75 39.63 -20.30 15.95
CA ILE A 75 39.52 -21.45 15.05
C ILE A 75 39.05 -22.69 15.81
N ASP A 76 39.60 -22.88 17.02
CA ASP A 76 39.35 -23.99 17.95
C ASP A 76 39.34 -23.48 19.40
N GLU A 77 38.92 -24.29 20.38
CA GLU A 77 38.79 -23.89 21.80
C GLU A 77 40.06 -23.21 22.38
N ASP A 78 41.24 -23.54 21.82
CA ASP A 78 42.57 -23.18 22.34
C ASP A 78 43.43 -22.35 21.36
N THR A 79 42.94 -22.00 20.16
CA THR A 79 43.72 -21.22 19.17
C THR A 79 43.06 -19.89 18.78
N LEU A 80 43.71 -18.80 19.15
CA LEU A 80 43.37 -17.43 18.77
C LEU A 80 44.26 -16.99 17.60
N ARG A 81 43.65 -16.48 16.52
CA ARG A 81 44.38 -15.84 15.41
C ARG A 81 44.84 -14.46 15.85
N SER A 82 46.10 -14.14 15.60
CA SER A 82 46.62 -12.80 15.84
C SER A 82 45.99 -11.81 14.85
N SER A 83 45.79 -10.55 15.25
CA SER A 83 45.22 -9.48 14.41
C SER A 83 45.99 -9.30 13.09
N SER A 84 47.28 -9.67 13.03
CA SER A 84 48.08 -9.67 11.80
C SER A 84 47.73 -10.78 10.81
N GLU A 85 47.24 -11.92 11.28
CA GLU A 85 46.82 -13.04 10.43
C GLU A 85 45.43 -12.77 9.86
N LEU A 86 44.52 -12.21 10.67
CA LEU A 86 43.19 -11.79 10.23
C LEU A 86 43.28 -10.75 9.10
N LYS A 87 44.18 -9.75 9.22
CA LYS A 87 44.41 -8.74 8.17
C LYS A 87 44.98 -9.34 6.87
N LYS A 88 45.83 -10.37 6.95
CA LYS A 88 46.36 -11.06 5.76
C LYS A 88 45.28 -11.88 5.05
N ILE A 89 44.44 -12.59 5.80
CA ILE A 89 43.32 -13.36 5.23
C ILE A 89 42.30 -12.39 4.62
N GLN A 90 41.98 -11.30 5.31
CA GLN A 90 41.10 -10.24 4.79
C GLN A 90 41.64 -9.64 3.48
N ALA A 91 42.94 -9.30 3.41
CA ALA A 91 43.56 -8.76 2.20
C ALA A 91 43.51 -9.75 1.02
N SER A 92 43.81 -11.04 1.26
CA SER A 92 43.74 -12.09 0.23
C SER A 92 42.31 -12.33 -0.28
N ILE A 93 41.31 -12.23 0.60
CA ILE A 93 39.89 -12.32 0.22
C ILE A 93 39.51 -11.12 -0.64
N ILE A 94 39.86 -9.90 -0.23
CA ILE A 94 39.57 -8.68 -0.99
C ILE A 94 40.22 -8.74 -2.38
N GLU A 95 41.48 -9.15 -2.49
CA GLU A 95 42.19 -9.24 -3.77
C GLU A 95 41.53 -10.23 -4.73
N LYS A 96 41.19 -11.43 -4.25
CA LYS A 96 40.59 -12.48 -5.08
C LYS A 96 39.14 -12.18 -5.45
N MET A 97 38.40 -11.54 -4.55
CA MET A 97 37.01 -11.16 -4.77
C MET A 97 36.87 -9.91 -5.64
N SER A 98 37.84 -8.98 -5.61
CA SER A 98 37.87 -7.81 -6.51
C SER A 98 38.08 -8.19 -7.98
N GLN A 99 38.55 -9.40 -8.27
CA GLN A 99 38.73 -9.94 -9.63
C GLN A 99 37.47 -10.64 -10.17
N SER A 100 36.42 -10.78 -9.36
CA SER A 100 35.18 -11.43 -9.74
C SER A 100 34.15 -10.42 -10.24
N ASP A 101 33.59 -10.62 -11.45
CA ASP A 101 32.51 -9.79 -12.03
C ASP A 101 31.20 -9.85 -11.23
N ILE A 102 31.10 -10.75 -10.25
CA ILE A 102 29.91 -10.97 -9.42
C ILE A 102 29.74 -9.86 -8.36
N ILE A 103 30.83 -9.16 -8.01
CA ILE A 103 30.89 -8.30 -6.83
C ILE A 103 30.93 -6.83 -7.24
N LYS A 104 29.95 -6.07 -6.76
CA LYS A 104 29.77 -4.65 -7.06
C LYS A 104 30.59 -3.76 -6.14
N THR A 105 30.69 -4.10 -4.85
CA THR A 105 31.47 -3.33 -3.87
C THR A 105 31.96 -4.21 -2.74
N ILE A 106 33.21 -4.03 -2.34
CA ILE A 106 33.82 -4.72 -1.19
C ILE A 106 34.24 -3.64 -0.20
N THR A 107 33.66 -3.69 1.01
CA THR A 107 34.01 -2.77 2.08
C THR A 107 34.50 -3.54 3.30
N PRO A 108 35.79 -3.42 3.67
CA PRO A 108 36.27 -3.93 4.95
C PRO A 108 35.64 -3.11 6.08
N VAL A 109 35.08 -3.80 7.07
CA VAL A 109 34.52 -3.11 8.24
C VAL A 109 35.69 -2.76 9.17
N GLU A 110 35.91 -1.46 9.36
CA GLU A 110 36.97 -0.97 10.23
C GLU A 110 36.71 -1.34 11.69
N GLU A 111 37.74 -1.82 12.40
CA GLU A 111 37.69 -2.32 13.78
C GLU A 111 37.12 -1.27 14.75
N LYS A 112 37.38 0.02 14.50
CA LYS A 112 36.79 1.15 15.25
C LYS A 112 35.28 1.27 15.10
N LYS A 113 34.73 0.92 13.93
CA LYS A 113 33.29 0.97 13.66
C LYS A 113 32.59 -0.15 14.43
N LEU A 114 33.21 -1.32 14.53
CA LEU A 114 32.73 -2.43 15.37
C LEU A 114 32.77 -2.06 16.85
N GLN A 115 33.88 -1.49 17.34
CA GLN A 115 33.96 -1.01 18.73
C GLN A 115 32.86 0.01 19.05
N THR A 116 32.57 0.94 18.13
CA THR A 116 31.50 1.95 18.33
C THR A 116 30.11 1.31 18.39
N LEU A 117 29.83 0.32 17.53
CA LEU A 117 28.55 -0.42 17.54
C LEU A 117 28.36 -1.22 18.83
N VAL A 118 29.44 -1.84 19.32
CA VAL A 118 29.44 -2.64 20.55
C VAL A 118 29.35 -1.76 21.80
N GLN A 119 30.00 -0.60 21.79
CA GLN A 119 30.00 0.37 22.88
C GLN A 119 28.59 0.87 23.25
N SER A 120 27.67 0.94 22.27
CA SER A 120 26.28 1.32 22.52
C SER A 120 25.50 0.31 23.38
N TRP A 121 25.96 -0.93 23.45
CA TRP A 121 25.33 -2.00 24.24
C TRP A 121 26.13 -2.34 25.50
N LEU A 122 27.47 -2.25 25.44
CA LEU A 122 28.38 -2.63 26.53
C LEU A 122 28.90 -1.45 27.38
N GLY A 123 28.60 -0.20 27.00
CA GLY A 123 29.09 0.99 27.67
C GLY A 123 30.61 1.21 27.51
N GLN A 124 31.14 2.28 28.10
CA GLN A 124 32.59 2.55 28.15
C GLN A 124 33.27 1.63 29.18
N SER A 125 33.46 0.35 28.85
CA SER A 125 34.25 -0.55 29.68
C SER A 125 35.60 -0.86 29.01
N THR A 126 36.68 -0.80 29.78
CA THR A 126 38.08 -0.99 29.35
C THR A 126 38.37 -2.40 28.81
N PHE A 127 37.39 -3.30 28.85
CA PHE A 127 37.48 -4.68 28.34
C PHE A 127 37.16 -4.79 26.83
N ILE A 128 36.80 -3.69 26.16
CA ILE A 128 36.50 -3.69 24.71
C ILE A 128 37.78 -3.83 23.87
N ASP A 129 38.91 -3.29 24.34
CA ASP A 129 40.18 -3.31 23.60
C ASP A 129 40.89 -4.67 23.60
N ASP A 130 40.56 -5.55 24.55
CA ASP A 130 41.22 -6.86 24.74
C ASP A 130 40.38 -8.04 24.22
N LEU A 131 39.23 -7.77 23.61
CA LEU A 131 38.33 -8.80 23.10
C LEU A 131 38.81 -9.26 21.70
N PRO A 132 39.00 -10.56 21.46
CA PRO A 132 39.34 -11.06 20.13
C PRO A 132 38.14 -10.85 19.18
N MET A 133 38.16 -9.74 18.44
CA MET A 133 37.09 -9.36 17.53
C MET A 133 37.22 -10.11 16.19
N PRO A 134 36.12 -10.68 15.66
CA PRO A 134 36.11 -11.23 14.32
C PRO A 134 36.28 -10.12 13.28
N SER A 135 36.93 -10.44 12.16
CA SER A 135 37.06 -9.50 11.05
C SER A 135 35.87 -9.68 10.11
N LEU A 136 35.08 -8.62 9.93
CA LEU A 136 33.93 -8.62 9.02
C LEU A 136 34.27 -7.96 7.68
N ILE A 137 33.79 -8.56 6.59
CA ILE A 137 33.83 -7.97 5.25
C ILE A 137 32.40 -7.91 4.74
N SER A 138 31.92 -6.70 4.44
CA SER A 138 30.62 -6.53 3.78
C SER A 138 30.84 -6.45 2.28
N MET A 139 30.12 -7.29 1.54
CA MET A 139 30.18 -7.39 0.08
C MET A 139 28.80 -7.14 -0.50
N GLU A 140 28.72 -6.31 -1.53
CA GLU A 140 27.51 -6.09 -2.31
C GLU A 140 27.62 -6.82 -3.66
N LEU A 141 26.64 -7.66 -3.98
CA LEU A 141 26.59 -8.42 -5.23
C LEU A 141 25.79 -7.66 -6.29
N HIS A 142 26.09 -7.91 -7.57
CA HIS A 142 25.26 -7.42 -8.67
C HIS A 142 23.87 -8.06 -8.67
N GLU A 143 23.80 -9.36 -8.41
CA GLU A 143 22.57 -10.14 -8.29
C GLU A 143 22.85 -11.29 -7.31
N SER A 144 22.09 -11.37 -6.22
CA SER A 144 22.19 -12.51 -5.31
C SER A 144 21.46 -13.70 -5.91
N SER A 145 22.23 -14.66 -6.42
CA SER A 145 21.70 -15.93 -6.92
C SER A 145 22.33 -17.11 -6.19
N PRO A 146 21.62 -18.24 -6.05
CA PRO A 146 22.18 -19.44 -5.44
C PRO A 146 23.47 -19.91 -6.12
N GLU A 147 23.61 -19.66 -7.43
CA GLU A 147 24.81 -19.98 -8.20
C GLU A 147 25.99 -19.05 -7.85
N ALA A 148 25.72 -17.74 -7.71
CA ALA A 148 26.70 -16.74 -7.28
C ALA A 148 27.21 -17.03 -5.86
N LEU A 149 26.31 -17.37 -4.93
CA LEU A 149 26.66 -17.76 -3.55
C LEU A 149 27.54 -19.01 -3.52
N ASN A 150 27.22 -20.02 -4.33
CA ASN A 150 28.03 -21.24 -4.43
C ASN A 150 29.42 -20.99 -5.02
N ALA A 151 29.53 -20.10 -6.02
CA ALA A 151 30.82 -19.70 -6.59
C ALA A 151 31.70 -18.95 -5.57
N ILE A 152 31.10 -18.05 -4.78
CA ILE A 152 31.77 -17.30 -3.71
C ILE A 152 32.21 -18.24 -2.59
N SER A 153 31.34 -19.15 -2.14
CA SER A 153 31.65 -20.13 -1.08
C SER A 153 32.79 -21.07 -1.47
N THR A 154 32.83 -21.50 -2.73
CA THR A 154 33.91 -22.37 -3.24
C THR A 154 35.23 -21.62 -3.29
N SER A 155 35.19 -20.35 -3.72
CA SER A 155 36.37 -19.48 -3.77
C SER A 155 36.93 -19.12 -2.40
N LEU A 156 36.04 -18.97 -1.40
CA LEU A 156 36.39 -18.72 0.01
C LEU A 156 36.98 -19.94 0.69
N ARG A 157 36.39 -21.13 0.50
CA ARG A 157 36.91 -22.40 1.05
C ARG A 157 38.32 -22.73 0.55
N ALA A 158 38.71 -22.21 -0.62
CA ALA A 158 40.06 -22.33 -1.15
C ALA A 158 41.08 -21.40 -0.45
N ILE A 159 40.63 -20.36 0.25
CA ILE A 159 41.48 -19.40 1.00
C ILE A 159 41.48 -19.75 2.50
N ASP A 160 40.31 -19.88 3.11
CA ASP A 160 40.15 -20.23 4.53
C ASP A 160 38.93 -21.14 4.71
N LYS A 161 39.13 -22.29 5.35
CA LYS A 161 38.05 -23.26 5.60
C LYS A 161 37.09 -22.82 6.72
N HIS A 162 37.49 -21.85 7.54
CA HIS A 162 36.74 -21.40 8.71
C HIS A 162 35.95 -20.11 8.48
N THR A 163 36.00 -19.50 7.29
CA THR A 163 35.20 -18.31 6.99
C THR A 163 33.73 -18.69 6.84
N LEU A 164 32.88 -18.03 7.63
CA LEU A 164 31.43 -18.21 7.59
C LEU A 164 30.82 -17.16 6.66
N ILE A 165 29.90 -17.62 5.82
CA ILE A 165 29.08 -16.74 5.00
C ILE A 165 27.73 -16.67 5.71
N ASP A 166 27.41 -15.50 6.25
CA ASP A 166 26.06 -15.24 6.73
C ASP A 166 25.28 -14.61 5.58
N THR A 167 24.43 -15.44 4.96
CA THR A 167 23.40 -14.97 4.04
C THR A 167 22.13 -14.84 4.88
N HIS A 168 21.70 -13.61 5.16
CA HIS A 168 20.51 -13.31 5.95
C HIS A 168 19.17 -13.70 5.27
N GLU A 169 19.21 -14.59 4.28
CA GLU A 169 18.09 -14.98 3.42
C GLU A 169 16.96 -15.67 4.19
N THR A 170 17.26 -16.49 5.19
CA THR A 170 16.22 -17.24 5.92
C THR A 170 15.33 -16.36 6.78
N TRP A 171 15.90 -15.34 7.43
CA TRP A 171 15.14 -14.35 8.19
C TRP A 171 14.34 -13.43 7.26
N LEU A 172 14.92 -13.07 6.11
CA LEU A 172 14.24 -12.27 5.09
C LEU A 172 13.03 -13.03 4.52
N ASP A 173 13.16 -14.32 4.23
CA ASP A 173 12.06 -15.17 3.76
C ASP A 173 10.90 -15.22 4.75
N ASP A 174 11.19 -15.36 6.05
CA ASP A 174 10.16 -15.37 7.08
C ASP A 174 9.51 -13.99 7.25
N LEU A 175 10.27 -12.90 7.10
CA LEU A 175 9.72 -11.54 7.06
C LEU A 175 8.79 -11.35 5.85
N LEU A 176 9.21 -11.80 4.66
CA LEU A 176 8.40 -11.74 3.45
C LEU A 176 7.10 -12.57 3.59
N LYS A 177 7.13 -13.71 4.28
CA LYS A 177 5.91 -14.49 4.59
C LYS A 177 4.96 -13.72 5.50
N LEU A 178 5.46 -13.07 6.55
CA LEU A 178 4.63 -12.24 7.44
C LEU A 178 3.97 -11.09 6.68
N THR A 179 4.71 -10.44 5.80
CA THR A 179 4.20 -9.39 4.93
C THR A 179 3.12 -9.88 3.99
N ARG A 180 3.32 -11.03 3.32
CA ARG A 180 2.27 -11.64 2.47
C ARG A 180 1.00 -11.94 3.27
N SER A 181 1.15 -12.38 4.52
CA SER A 181 0.02 -12.55 5.42
C SER A 181 -0.72 -11.22 5.68
N MET A 182 0.01 -10.14 5.97
CA MET A 182 -0.58 -8.79 6.11
C MET A 182 -1.31 -8.33 4.85
N GLN A 183 -0.73 -8.56 3.66
CA GLN A 183 -1.34 -8.21 2.39
C GLN A 183 -2.68 -8.95 2.17
N SER A 184 -2.75 -10.23 2.56
CA SER A 184 -4.01 -10.96 2.52
C SER A 184 -5.05 -10.42 3.50
N GLY A 185 -4.61 -9.92 4.67
CA GLY A 185 -5.46 -9.20 5.63
C GLY A 185 -6.02 -7.90 5.05
N ILE A 186 -5.19 -7.11 4.35
CA ILE A 186 -5.64 -5.88 3.68
C ILE A 186 -6.69 -6.20 2.61
N LEU A 187 -6.46 -7.23 1.80
CA LEU A 187 -7.42 -7.69 0.80
C LEU A 187 -8.76 -8.09 1.43
N ALA A 188 -8.73 -8.78 2.58
CA ALA A 188 -9.93 -9.13 3.32
C ALA A 188 -10.68 -7.89 3.82
N ILE A 189 -9.98 -6.87 4.32
CA ILE A 189 -10.59 -5.60 4.75
C ILE A 189 -11.25 -4.88 3.57
N VAL A 190 -10.58 -4.78 2.42
CA VAL A 190 -11.15 -4.17 1.20
C VAL A 190 -12.41 -4.91 0.76
N LEU A 191 -12.40 -6.25 0.81
CA LEU A 191 -13.56 -7.08 0.47
C LEU A 191 -14.74 -6.81 1.42
N VAL A 192 -14.48 -6.69 2.73
CA VAL A 192 -15.50 -6.34 3.72
C VAL A 192 -16.08 -4.96 3.44
N ILE A 193 -15.25 -3.94 3.19
CA ILE A 193 -15.71 -2.59 2.85
C ILE A 193 -16.59 -2.62 1.60
N ALA A 194 -16.21 -3.39 0.57
CA ALA A 194 -16.99 -3.53 -0.65
C ALA A 194 -18.36 -4.17 -0.38
N LEU A 195 -18.42 -5.27 0.38
CA LEU A 195 -19.67 -5.94 0.75
C LEU A 195 -20.57 -5.04 1.61
N THR A 196 -20.01 -4.35 2.60
CA THR A 196 -20.73 -3.39 3.42
C THR A 196 -21.29 -2.24 2.59
N THR A 197 -20.53 -1.74 1.61
CA THR A 197 -20.97 -0.69 0.69
C THR A 197 -22.17 -1.15 -0.14
N VAL A 198 -22.12 -2.37 -0.70
CA VAL A 198 -23.25 -2.97 -1.45
C VAL A 198 -24.49 -3.09 -0.56
N ALA A 199 -24.34 -3.60 0.66
CA ALA A 199 -25.45 -3.77 1.60
C ALA A 199 -26.06 -2.42 2.02
N ALA A 200 -25.22 -1.42 2.28
CA ALA A 200 -25.66 -0.08 2.65
C ALA A 200 -26.42 0.62 1.50
N ILE A 201 -25.92 0.52 0.27
CA ILE A 201 -26.59 1.08 -0.91
C ILE A 201 -27.92 0.37 -1.16
N ALA A 202 -27.95 -0.96 -1.09
CA ALA A 202 -29.19 -1.72 -1.24
C ALA A 202 -30.23 -1.32 -0.17
N GLY A 203 -29.80 -1.16 1.09
CA GLY A 203 -30.65 -0.67 2.18
C GLY A 203 -31.19 0.74 1.91
N ALA A 204 -30.33 1.65 1.46
CA ALA A 204 -30.71 3.02 1.13
C ALA A 204 -31.72 3.06 -0.04
N MET A 205 -31.48 2.29 -1.11
CA MET A 205 -32.39 2.21 -2.26
C MET A 205 -33.74 1.64 -1.86
N LYS A 206 -33.76 0.57 -1.06
CA LYS A 206 -35.00 -0.01 -0.55
C LYS A 206 -35.79 1.02 0.27
N SER A 207 -35.11 1.78 1.12
CA SER A 207 -35.74 2.87 1.89
C SER A 207 -36.30 3.96 0.97
N GLN A 208 -35.56 4.37 -0.07
CA GLN A 208 -36.02 5.40 -1.00
C GLN A 208 -37.27 4.98 -1.79
N ILE A 209 -37.33 3.72 -2.25
CA ILE A 209 -38.49 3.19 -2.97
C ILE A 209 -39.72 3.15 -2.06
N GLU A 210 -39.56 2.76 -0.79
CA GLU A 210 -40.67 2.72 0.16
C GLU A 210 -41.26 4.12 0.40
N ILE A 211 -40.39 5.14 0.54
CA ILE A 211 -40.81 6.53 0.71
C ILE A 211 -41.58 7.04 -0.52
N HIS A 212 -41.11 6.70 -1.73
CA HIS A 212 -41.68 7.20 -3.00
C HIS A 212 -42.64 6.21 -3.66
N ARG A 213 -43.16 5.23 -2.91
CA ARG A 213 -44.00 4.15 -3.46
C ARG A 213 -45.21 4.69 -4.22
N ASN A 214 -45.86 5.73 -3.69
CA ASN A 214 -47.03 6.35 -4.31
C ASN A 214 -46.70 7.00 -5.66
N ASP A 215 -45.55 7.68 -5.77
CA ASP A 215 -45.12 8.31 -7.02
C ASP A 215 -44.78 7.25 -8.09
N VAL A 216 -44.16 6.14 -7.67
CA VAL A 216 -43.85 5.01 -8.54
C VAL A 216 -45.13 4.34 -9.05
N GLU A 217 -46.14 4.13 -8.20
CA GLU A 217 -47.43 3.58 -8.60
C GLU A 217 -48.17 4.48 -9.60
N LEU A 218 -48.16 5.80 -9.40
CA LEU A 218 -48.75 6.75 -10.36
C LEU A 218 -48.07 6.68 -11.73
N LEU A 219 -46.74 6.57 -11.76
CA LEU A 219 -45.99 6.41 -13.01
C LEU A 219 -46.35 5.09 -13.70
N HIS A 220 -46.57 4.03 -12.92
CA HIS A 220 -46.96 2.72 -13.42
C HIS A 220 -48.38 2.75 -14.03
N LEU A 221 -49.32 3.45 -13.38
CA LEU A 221 -50.68 3.67 -13.90
C LEU A 221 -50.69 4.46 -15.22
N MET A 222 -49.70 5.33 -15.42
CA MET A 222 -49.49 6.06 -16.68
C MET A 222 -48.78 5.24 -17.77
N GLY A 223 -48.47 3.96 -17.50
CA GLY A 223 -47.87 3.04 -18.46
C GLY A 223 -46.35 3.10 -18.56
N ALA A 224 -45.66 3.64 -17.55
CA ALA A 224 -44.20 3.63 -17.53
C ALA A 224 -43.64 2.21 -17.43
N ARG A 225 -42.58 1.94 -18.21
CA ARG A 225 -41.90 0.63 -18.20
C ARG A 225 -40.97 0.53 -16.98
N ASP A 226 -40.88 -0.63 -16.34
CA ASP A 226 -39.95 -0.87 -15.20
C ASP A 226 -38.50 -0.48 -15.48
N GLN A 227 -38.07 -0.66 -16.73
CA GLN A 227 -36.73 -0.27 -17.19
C GLN A 227 -36.52 1.25 -17.16
N TYR A 228 -37.56 2.05 -17.40
CA TYR A 228 -37.51 3.50 -17.32
C TYR A 228 -37.28 3.95 -15.86
N ILE A 229 -38.08 3.40 -14.94
CA ILE A 229 -37.95 3.67 -13.50
C ILE A 229 -36.57 3.21 -12.99
N THR A 230 -36.15 1.99 -13.34
CA THR A 230 -34.84 1.45 -12.94
C THR A 230 -33.69 2.34 -13.40
N ASN A 231 -33.70 2.80 -14.66
CA ASN A 231 -32.64 3.67 -15.18
C ASN A 231 -32.57 5.03 -14.48
N GLN A 232 -33.71 5.59 -14.06
CA GLN A 232 -33.73 6.84 -13.28
C GLN A 232 -33.01 6.66 -11.93
N PHE A 233 -33.34 5.60 -11.19
CA PHE A 233 -32.70 5.30 -9.90
C PHE A 233 -31.21 4.96 -10.05
N VAL A 234 -30.84 4.15 -11.03
CA VAL A 234 -29.43 3.82 -11.29
C VAL A 234 -28.63 5.07 -11.62
N ARG A 235 -29.14 5.95 -12.48
CA ARG A 235 -28.46 7.19 -12.85
C ARG A 235 -28.31 8.13 -11.66
N HIS A 236 -29.34 8.24 -10.82
CA HIS A 236 -29.29 9.01 -9.59
C HIS A 236 -28.22 8.45 -8.65
N ALA A 237 -28.26 7.14 -8.36
CA ALA A 237 -27.27 6.43 -7.55
C ALA A 237 -25.83 6.62 -8.04
N SER A 238 -25.61 6.52 -9.35
CA SER A 238 -24.28 6.71 -9.96
C SER A 238 -23.74 8.13 -9.76
N ILE A 239 -24.57 9.16 -9.89
CA ILE A 239 -24.13 10.55 -9.70
C ILE A 239 -23.81 10.81 -8.23
N LEU A 240 -24.69 10.39 -7.31
CA LEU A 240 -24.46 10.55 -5.87
C LEU A 240 -23.19 9.81 -5.44
N SER A 241 -23.05 8.54 -5.85
CA SER A 241 -21.88 7.73 -5.48
C SER A 241 -20.59 8.30 -6.05
N LEU A 242 -20.60 8.85 -7.28
CA LEU A 242 -19.44 9.51 -7.85
C LEU A 242 -19.04 10.77 -7.06
N THR A 243 -20.02 11.62 -6.69
CA THR A 243 -19.75 12.82 -5.89
C THR A 243 -19.25 12.48 -4.49
N GLY A 244 -19.87 11.51 -3.81
CA GLY A 244 -19.43 11.02 -2.51
C GLY A 244 -18.04 10.40 -2.60
N ALA A 245 -17.79 9.52 -3.57
CA ALA A 245 -16.50 8.87 -3.74
C ALA A 245 -15.37 9.86 -4.04
N PHE A 246 -15.64 10.88 -4.86
CA PHE A 246 -14.68 11.95 -5.12
C PHE A 246 -14.37 12.77 -3.87
N ALA A 247 -15.40 13.15 -3.10
CA ALA A 247 -15.21 13.86 -1.83
C ALA A 247 -14.41 13.01 -0.81
N GLY A 248 -14.70 11.71 -0.73
CA GLY A 248 -13.97 10.77 0.13
C GLY A 248 -12.50 10.63 -0.26
N LEU A 249 -12.21 10.52 -1.56
CA LEU A 249 -10.85 10.46 -2.09
C LEU A 249 -10.08 11.74 -1.75
N VAL A 250 -10.66 12.92 -2.02
CA VAL A 250 -10.01 14.21 -1.73
C VAL A 250 -9.75 14.37 -0.23
N SER A 251 -10.71 13.98 0.62
CA SER A 251 -10.54 14.00 2.08
C SER A 251 -9.39 13.09 2.54
N ALA A 252 -9.32 11.88 2.00
CA ALA A 252 -8.25 10.93 2.32
C ALA A 252 -6.88 11.45 1.89
N LEU A 253 -6.77 11.99 0.68
CA LEU A 253 -5.53 12.62 0.21
C LEU A 253 -5.12 13.81 1.07
N CYS A 254 -6.07 14.64 1.50
CA CYS A 254 -5.81 15.77 2.39
C CYS A 254 -5.23 15.30 3.74
N ILE A 255 -5.83 14.25 4.32
CA ILE A 255 -5.34 13.64 5.56
C ILE A 255 -3.96 13.04 5.37
N MET A 256 -3.72 12.29 4.29
CA MET A 256 -2.39 11.75 3.99
C MET A 256 -1.33 12.85 3.82
N ALA A 257 -1.67 13.93 3.13
CA ALA A 257 -0.76 15.08 2.99
C ALA A 257 -0.46 15.74 4.34
N LEU A 258 -1.45 15.81 5.24
CA LEU A 258 -1.27 16.33 6.59
C LEU A 258 -0.36 15.42 7.43
N ILE A 259 -0.55 14.09 7.38
CA ILE A 259 0.37 13.12 7.98
C ILE A 259 1.78 13.37 7.43
N GLY A 260 1.95 13.39 6.11
CA GLY A 260 3.25 13.59 5.48
C GLY A 260 3.94 14.90 5.89
N PHE A 261 3.17 15.97 6.09
CA PHE A 261 3.69 17.25 6.57
C PHE A 261 4.16 17.18 8.03
N VAL A 262 3.40 16.52 8.92
CA VAL A 262 3.74 16.39 10.34
C VAL A 262 4.98 15.54 10.58
N PHE A 263 5.16 14.47 9.79
CA PHE A 263 6.28 13.54 9.95
C PHE A 263 7.53 13.90 9.12
N LYS A 264 7.50 15.01 8.37
CA LYS A 264 8.58 15.41 7.46
C LYS A 264 9.94 15.63 8.13
N ASP A 265 9.95 16.10 9.38
CA ASP A 265 11.17 16.49 10.08
C ASP A 265 11.83 15.36 10.90
N GLN A 266 11.23 14.16 10.91
CA GLN A 266 11.81 13.01 11.62
C GLN A 266 12.47 12.06 10.62
N ASP A 267 13.80 12.15 10.53
CA ASP A 267 14.66 11.20 9.80
C ASP A 267 14.69 9.85 10.54
N TYR A 268 13.54 9.17 10.58
CA TYR A 268 13.50 7.77 10.93
C TYR A 268 14.11 7.00 9.76
N GLY A 269 15.41 6.73 9.81
CA GLY A 269 16.18 6.02 8.77
C GLY A 269 15.68 4.59 8.41
N PHE A 270 14.53 4.18 8.94
CA PHE A 270 13.85 2.91 8.68
C PHE A 270 12.59 3.05 7.82
N LEU A 271 12.03 4.26 7.68
CA LEU A 271 10.87 4.52 6.85
C LEU A 271 11.33 5.07 5.51
N PRO A 272 11.34 4.28 4.42
CA PRO A 272 11.54 4.84 3.10
C PRO A 272 10.52 5.94 2.87
N LYS A 273 10.99 7.05 2.28
CA LYS A 273 10.11 8.16 1.89
C LYS A 273 9.03 7.56 1.02
N ALA A 274 7.77 7.64 1.46
CA ALA A 274 6.62 7.17 0.71
C ALA A 274 6.56 7.94 -0.61
N ALA A 275 7.28 7.43 -1.62
CA ALA A 275 7.27 7.95 -2.96
C ALA A 275 6.05 7.33 -3.62
N ILE A 276 5.00 8.12 -3.78
CA ILE A 276 3.81 7.69 -4.52
C ILE A 276 4.27 7.49 -5.97
N HIS A 277 4.26 6.25 -6.43
CA HIS A 277 4.57 5.93 -7.82
C HIS A 277 3.39 6.33 -8.71
N TRP A 278 3.65 6.55 -10.00
CA TRP A 278 2.58 6.85 -10.98
C TRP A 278 1.53 5.73 -11.05
N ASP A 279 1.94 4.50 -10.80
CA ASP A 279 1.05 3.34 -10.77
C ASP A 279 0.03 3.44 -9.62
N ASP A 280 0.44 3.89 -8.44
CA ASP A 280 -0.44 4.06 -7.28
C ASP A 280 -1.52 5.12 -7.53
N ILE A 281 -1.16 6.22 -8.21
CA ILE A 281 -2.09 7.29 -8.59
C ILE A 281 -3.13 6.76 -9.57
N SER A 282 -2.73 5.90 -10.50
CA SER A 282 -3.64 5.31 -11.48
C SER A 282 -4.71 4.45 -10.82
N VAL A 283 -4.31 3.60 -9.85
CA VAL A 283 -5.24 2.75 -9.10
C VAL A 283 -6.18 3.61 -8.25
N LEU A 284 -5.65 4.64 -7.61
CA LEU A 284 -6.47 5.52 -6.79
C LEU A 284 -7.47 6.34 -7.61
N CYS A 285 -7.08 6.79 -8.80
CA CYS A 285 -7.99 7.49 -9.72
C CYS A 285 -9.10 6.57 -10.27
N LEU A 286 -8.83 5.27 -10.36
CA LEU A 286 -9.79 4.26 -10.83
C LEU A 286 -10.80 3.85 -9.74
N LEU A 287 -10.47 4.08 -8.46
CA LEU A 287 -11.28 3.69 -7.30
C LEU A 287 -12.68 4.34 -7.26
N PRO A 288 -12.87 5.65 -7.48
CA PRO A 288 -14.21 6.25 -7.57
C PRO A 288 -15.06 5.64 -8.68
N LEU A 289 -14.43 5.23 -9.78
CA LEU A 289 -15.09 4.62 -10.92
C LEU A 289 -15.56 3.19 -10.59
N ILE A 290 -14.75 2.42 -9.84
CA ILE A 290 -15.15 1.13 -9.29
C ILE A 290 -16.35 1.30 -8.35
N ILE A 291 -16.28 2.24 -7.40
CA ILE A 291 -17.36 2.47 -6.43
C ILE A 291 -18.66 2.87 -7.14
N CYS A 292 -18.56 3.73 -8.16
CA CYS A 292 -19.70 4.09 -9.01
C CYS A 292 -20.27 2.86 -9.74
N GLY A 293 -19.42 1.97 -10.26
CA GLY A 293 -19.83 0.72 -10.89
C GLY A 293 -20.55 -0.24 -9.93
N ILE A 294 -19.99 -0.44 -8.73
CA ILE A 294 -20.60 -1.25 -7.67
C ILE A 294 -21.95 -0.66 -7.25
N SER A 295 -22.02 0.67 -7.09
CA SER A 295 -23.26 1.38 -6.75
C SER A 295 -24.33 1.20 -7.82
N ALA A 296 -23.97 1.38 -9.10
CA ALA A 296 -24.89 1.20 -10.22
C ALA A 296 -25.42 -0.25 -10.30
N GLY A 297 -24.54 -1.23 -10.11
CA GLY A 297 -24.90 -2.65 -10.09
C GLY A 297 -25.83 -2.99 -8.93
N SER A 298 -25.48 -2.56 -7.72
CA SER A 298 -26.29 -2.74 -6.51
C SER A 298 -27.67 -2.09 -6.65
N ALA A 299 -27.73 -0.82 -7.06
CA ALA A 299 -28.99 -0.10 -7.26
C ALA A 299 -29.88 -0.79 -8.30
N ARG A 300 -29.32 -1.22 -9.43
CA ARG A 300 -30.07 -1.93 -10.47
C ARG A 300 -30.67 -3.23 -9.94
N TYR A 301 -29.86 -4.03 -9.24
CA TYR A 301 -30.31 -5.31 -8.68
C TYR A 301 -31.43 -5.10 -7.66
N THR A 302 -31.26 -4.17 -6.72
CA THR A 302 -32.25 -3.89 -5.68
C THR A 302 -33.56 -3.34 -6.27
N VAL A 303 -33.51 -2.36 -7.17
CA VAL A 303 -34.71 -1.77 -7.76
C VAL A 303 -35.50 -2.80 -8.56
N MET A 304 -34.83 -3.61 -9.39
CA MET A 304 -35.50 -4.68 -10.14
C MET A 304 -36.17 -5.70 -9.21
N GLN A 305 -35.50 -6.08 -8.13
CA GLN A 305 -36.05 -7.05 -7.16
C GLN A 305 -37.26 -6.48 -6.40
N VAL A 306 -37.28 -5.18 -6.12
CA VAL A 306 -38.40 -4.52 -5.45
C VAL A 306 -39.59 -4.34 -6.40
N LEU A 307 -39.35 -3.92 -7.65
CA LEU A 307 -40.41 -3.76 -8.66
C LEU A 307 -41.10 -5.10 -9.01
N GLN A 308 -40.35 -6.21 -9.11
CA GLN A 308 -40.91 -7.55 -9.33
C GLN A 308 -41.86 -8.02 -8.22
N ARG A 309 -41.83 -7.39 -7.05
CA ARG A 309 -42.71 -7.72 -5.92
C ARG A 309 -43.92 -6.81 -5.82
N MET A 310 -44.03 -5.77 -6.65
CA MET A 310 -45.21 -4.93 -6.73
C MET A 310 -46.23 -5.57 -7.69
N PRO A 311 -47.51 -5.68 -7.29
CA PRO A 311 -48.57 -6.27 -8.10
C PRO A 311 -48.98 -5.40 -9.30
#